data_AF-A0A0B7FAQ8-F1
#
_entry.id   AF-A0A0B7FAQ8-F1
#
_cell.length_a   1.000
_cell.length_b   1.000
_cell.length_c   1.000
_cell.angle_alpha   90.00
_cell.angle_beta   90.00
_cell.angle_gamma   90.00
#
_symmetry.space_group_name_H-M   'P 1'
#
loop_
_entity.id
_entity.type
_entity.pdbx_description
1 polymer ?
#
loop_
_entity_poly.entity_id
_entity_poly.type
_entity_poly.pdbx_seq_one_letter_code
_entity_poly.pdbx_strand_id
1 'polypeptide(L)'
;MEDLKNSFHVLSTEVQESMTFDAQQTLKDILEMLDNYSGQHDDTGVNHDTGTKRDTPGVETFFWHLWARALHDIGRCEMDHDQETNRDVKQVIGLLKAMRELPEGKHVWTLWGEDIDARSLPLVGPGIRDANNGLFYYAGPGDAEMARPEVQDALAGAGTGGNTDASVTAVLKRRKEWLGLQALIAKLLSEMGLKEYTVHGIWAARDGLENWPTTPPAIITERNLEDPPASDETAAYCALLVEGATTWLRIAAPELYACTEIWGPNGNPEWKRNAGAPGRGGMRWKGVDGMDPEKKRWGLWKDVLHEVIAWYDKEADKGRGKNWKVKYGAVKALEAMALAEGN
;
A
#
# COMPACT_ATOMS: atom_id res chain seq x y z
N MET A 1 -11.40 27.79 2.08
CA MET A 1 -10.60 26.59 2.49
C MET A 1 -11.29 25.76 3.56
N GLU A 2 -11.81 26.36 4.64
CA GLU A 2 -12.61 25.66 5.65
C GLU A 2 -13.87 25.02 5.06
N ASP A 3 -14.52 25.71 4.12
CA ASP A 3 -15.68 25.19 3.37
C ASP A 3 -15.35 23.94 2.54
N LEU A 4 -14.21 23.93 1.84
CA LEU A 4 -13.78 22.75 1.06
C LEU A 4 -13.51 21.55 1.97
N LYS A 5 -12.88 21.78 3.13
CA LYS A 5 -12.62 20.74 4.12
C LYS A 5 -13.91 20.19 4.73
N ASN A 6 -14.88 21.06 5.01
CA ASN A 6 -16.18 20.67 5.55
C ASN A 6 -17.00 19.87 4.54
N SER A 7 -17.09 20.33 3.28
CA SER A 7 -17.78 19.59 2.21
C SER A 7 -17.12 18.24 1.93
N PHE A 8 -15.79 18.18 2.00
CA PHE A 8 -15.07 16.92 1.89
C PHE A 8 -15.34 15.97 3.07
N HIS A 9 -15.47 16.50 4.29
CA HIS A 9 -15.83 15.70 5.45
C HIS A 9 -17.23 15.11 5.32
N VAL A 10 -18.19 15.87 4.78
CA VAL A 10 -19.55 15.40 4.48
C VAL A 10 -19.52 14.28 3.44
N LEU A 11 -18.90 14.50 2.27
CA LEU A 11 -18.77 13.46 1.24
C LEU A 11 -18.04 12.21 1.75
N SER A 12 -16.95 12.38 2.50
CA SER A 12 -16.22 11.27 3.11
C SER A 12 -17.11 10.49 4.08
N THR A 13 -18.02 11.15 4.80
CA THR A 13 -18.94 10.49 5.73
C THR A 13 -20.07 9.78 4.99
N GLU A 14 -20.64 10.40 3.96
CA GLU A 14 -21.70 9.80 3.13
C GLU A 14 -21.22 8.56 2.38
N VAL A 15 -20.00 8.60 1.81
CA VAL A 15 -19.36 7.44 1.18
C VAL A 15 -19.09 6.33 2.21
N GLN A 16 -18.78 6.70 3.46
CA GLN A 16 -18.56 5.76 4.56
C GLN A 16 -19.86 5.10 5.06
N GLU A 17 -20.96 5.83 5.12
CA GLU A 17 -22.23 5.38 5.69
C GLU A 17 -23.17 4.72 4.65
N SER A 18 -23.02 5.03 3.37
CA SER A 18 -23.86 4.46 2.32
C SER A 18 -23.60 2.96 2.15
N MET A 19 -24.66 2.13 2.15
CA MET A 19 -24.57 0.70 1.81
C MET A 19 -24.35 0.45 0.31
N THR A 20 -24.65 1.44 -0.55
CA THR A 20 -24.51 1.35 -2.00
C THR A 20 -23.52 2.41 -2.48
N PHE A 21 -22.30 2.00 -2.79
CA PHE A 21 -21.30 2.89 -3.38
C PHE A 21 -21.46 2.93 -4.90
N ASP A 22 -21.76 4.12 -5.42
CA ASP A 22 -21.78 4.41 -6.85
C ASP A 22 -20.56 5.28 -7.19
N ALA A 23 -19.58 4.68 -7.86
CA ALA A 23 -18.34 5.35 -8.23
C ALA A 23 -18.56 6.53 -9.19
N GLN A 24 -19.53 6.42 -10.10
CA GLN A 24 -19.81 7.44 -11.12
C GLN A 24 -20.51 8.64 -10.49
N GLN A 25 -21.50 8.38 -9.61
CA GLN A 25 -22.17 9.45 -8.87
C GLN A 25 -21.19 10.14 -7.91
N THR A 26 -20.41 9.38 -7.14
CA THR A 26 -19.38 9.94 -6.24
C THR A 26 -18.38 10.81 -7.00
N LEU A 27 -17.91 10.35 -8.17
CA LEU A 27 -17.02 11.13 -9.01
C LEU A 27 -17.68 12.42 -9.50
N LYS A 28 -18.93 12.35 -9.95
CA LYS A 28 -19.67 13.54 -10.38
C LYS A 28 -19.74 14.59 -9.26
N ASP A 29 -20.06 14.15 -8.04
CA ASP A 29 -20.17 15.03 -6.88
C ASP A 29 -18.82 15.66 -6.52
N ILE A 30 -17.72 14.89 -6.61
CA ILE A 30 -16.34 15.39 -6.45
C ILE A 30 -16.00 16.45 -7.50
N LEU A 31 -16.32 16.21 -8.76
CA LEU A 31 -16.03 17.14 -9.86
C LEU A 31 -16.83 18.44 -9.72
N GLU A 32 -18.13 18.35 -9.40
CA GLU A 32 -18.97 19.52 -9.12
C GLU A 32 -18.46 20.30 -7.89
N MET A 33 -18.02 19.57 -6.87
CA MET A 33 -17.11 19.98 -5.80
C MET A 33 -16.08 21.04 -6.20
N LEU A 34 -15.17 20.55 -7.02
CA LEU A 34 -13.98 21.23 -7.51
C LEU A 34 -14.31 22.39 -8.45
N ASP A 35 -15.25 22.19 -9.37
CA ASP A 35 -15.65 23.20 -10.35
C ASP A 35 -16.29 24.40 -9.65
N ASN A 36 -17.15 24.17 -8.65
CA ASN A 36 -17.75 25.22 -7.85
C ASN A 36 -16.70 26.01 -7.03
N TYR A 37 -15.75 25.31 -6.40
CA TYR A 37 -14.71 25.97 -5.61
C TYR A 37 -13.76 26.80 -6.47
N SER A 38 -13.27 26.22 -7.58
CA SER A 38 -12.35 26.90 -8.49
C SER A 38 -12.99 28.14 -9.11
N GLY A 39 -14.26 28.05 -9.53
CA GLY A 39 -15.00 29.20 -10.07
C GLY A 39 -15.22 30.35 -9.08
N GLN A 40 -15.33 30.07 -7.78
CA GLN A 40 -15.46 31.10 -6.74
C GLN A 40 -14.13 31.79 -6.37
N HIS A 41 -13.01 31.18 -6.74
CA HIS A 41 -11.67 31.61 -6.34
C HIS A 41 -10.77 31.97 -7.54
N ASP A 42 -11.34 32.15 -8.72
CA ASP A 42 -10.62 32.64 -9.89
C ASP A 42 -10.28 34.13 -9.71
N ASP A 43 -9.10 34.37 -9.12
CA ASP A 43 -8.64 35.69 -8.73
C ASP A 43 -8.21 36.48 -9.98
N THR A 44 -9.14 37.18 -10.62
CA THR A 44 -8.89 37.95 -11.86
C THR A 44 -8.00 39.21 -11.69
N GLY A 45 -7.39 39.41 -10.51
CA GLY A 45 -6.93 40.73 -10.06
C GLY A 45 -5.42 40.98 -9.86
N VAL A 46 -4.51 40.01 -10.04
CA VAL A 46 -3.08 40.23 -9.70
C VAL A 46 -2.16 40.16 -10.93
N ASN A 47 -1.48 41.28 -11.16
CA ASN A 47 -0.56 41.57 -12.26
C ASN A 47 0.69 40.68 -12.19
N HIS A 48 0.81 39.66 -13.05
CA HIS A 48 1.92 38.70 -13.00
C HIS A 48 2.41 38.21 -14.37
N ASP A 49 3.59 37.58 -14.33
CA ASP A 49 4.44 37.22 -15.47
C ASP A 49 3.70 36.35 -16.50
N THR A 50 3.58 36.86 -17.72
CA THR A 50 2.76 36.28 -18.81
C THR A 50 3.26 34.91 -19.31
N GLY A 51 4.40 34.43 -18.82
CA GLY A 51 5.06 33.20 -19.27
C GLY A 51 4.73 31.93 -18.49
N THR A 52 4.11 32.02 -17.31
CA THR A 52 3.81 30.84 -16.46
C THR A 52 2.31 30.59 -16.38
N LYS A 53 1.88 29.36 -16.73
CA LYS A 53 0.49 28.93 -16.50
C LYS A 53 0.19 28.96 -15.00
N ARG A 54 -0.93 29.58 -14.63
CA ARG A 54 -1.36 29.69 -13.24
C ARG A 54 -2.05 28.39 -12.83
N ASP A 55 -1.65 27.85 -11.68
CA ASP A 55 -2.34 26.70 -11.08
C ASP A 55 -3.82 27.00 -10.83
N THR A 56 -4.68 26.03 -11.10
CA THR A 56 -6.11 26.17 -10.84
C THR A 56 -6.33 26.26 -9.34
N PRO A 57 -6.94 27.37 -8.83
CA PRO A 57 -7.07 27.60 -7.40
C PRO A 57 -7.71 26.44 -6.64
N GLY A 58 -7.02 25.93 -5.62
CA GLY A 58 -7.51 24.90 -4.70
C GLY A 58 -7.43 23.45 -5.17
N VAL A 59 -7.16 23.20 -6.46
CA VAL A 59 -7.18 21.84 -7.02
C VAL A 59 -6.09 20.95 -6.40
N GLU A 60 -4.87 21.48 -6.25
CA GLU A 60 -3.77 20.74 -5.61
C GLU A 60 -4.14 20.36 -4.18
N THR A 61 -4.62 21.33 -3.41
CA THR A 61 -5.01 21.12 -2.01
C THR A 61 -6.13 20.10 -1.92
N PHE A 62 -7.11 20.16 -2.81
CA PHE A 62 -8.21 19.21 -2.87
C PHE A 62 -7.70 17.78 -3.08
N PHE A 63 -6.95 17.52 -4.15
CA PHE A 63 -6.48 16.17 -4.45
C PHE A 63 -5.54 15.63 -3.36
N TRP A 64 -4.71 16.48 -2.77
CA TRP A 64 -3.90 16.07 -1.61
C TRP A 64 -4.76 15.59 -0.44
N HIS A 65 -5.81 16.34 -0.08
CA HIS A 65 -6.70 15.95 1.02
C HIS A 65 -7.53 14.72 0.66
N LEU A 66 -7.99 14.62 -0.59
CA LEU A 66 -8.72 13.45 -1.11
C LEU A 66 -7.89 12.18 -0.90
N TRP A 67 -6.66 12.15 -1.42
CA TRP A 67 -5.82 10.97 -1.33
C TRP A 67 -5.31 10.71 0.08
N ALA A 68 -4.93 11.75 0.83
CA ALA A 68 -4.53 11.57 2.23
C ALA A 68 -5.64 10.91 3.05
N ARG A 69 -6.91 11.29 2.83
CA ARG A 69 -8.03 10.67 3.53
C ARG A 69 -8.34 9.28 3.00
N ALA A 70 -8.48 9.11 1.68
CA ALA A 70 -8.85 7.83 1.09
C ALA A 70 -7.81 6.74 1.40
N LEU A 71 -6.52 7.07 1.37
CA LEU A 71 -5.43 6.15 1.65
C LEU A 71 -5.24 5.90 3.15
N HIS A 72 -5.55 6.85 4.03
CA HIS A 72 -5.53 6.60 5.49
C HIS A 72 -6.75 5.80 5.93
N ASP A 73 -7.87 5.91 5.23
CA ASP A 73 -9.12 5.23 5.58
C ASP A 73 -9.26 3.85 4.92
N ILE A 74 -8.32 3.49 4.04
CA ILE A 74 -8.29 2.15 3.44
C ILE A 74 -8.02 1.12 4.53
N GLY A 75 -8.81 0.05 4.64
CA GLY A 75 -8.63 -0.94 5.70
C GLY A 75 -9.37 -0.64 7.00
N ARG A 76 -10.33 0.28 7.01
CA ARG A 76 -11.28 0.43 8.13
C ARG A 76 -12.25 -0.74 8.24
N CYS A 77 -12.57 -1.40 7.12
CA CYS A 77 -13.51 -2.53 7.12
C CYS A 77 -13.00 -3.69 8.02
N GLU A 78 -13.67 -3.90 9.16
CA GLU A 78 -13.22 -4.83 10.21
C GLU A 78 -13.32 -6.30 9.82
N MET A 79 -14.05 -6.61 8.76
CA MET A 79 -14.50 -7.96 8.41
C MET A 79 -13.63 -8.67 7.37
N ASP A 80 -12.80 -7.94 6.63
CA ASP A 80 -12.04 -8.50 5.51
C ASP A 80 -10.61 -8.88 5.97
N HIS A 81 -10.49 -10.10 6.53
CA HIS A 81 -9.18 -10.75 6.62
C HIS A 81 -8.56 -10.99 5.23
N ASP A 82 -9.41 -11.05 4.19
CA ASP A 82 -8.99 -11.15 2.82
C ASP A 82 -8.94 -9.78 2.15
N GLN A 83 -7.74 -9.28 1.87
CA GLN A 83 -7.58 -7.99 1.21
C GLN A 83 -8.05 -8.01 -0.25
N GLU A 84 -8.25 -9.19 -0.85
CA GLU A 84 -8.86 -9.30 -2.18
C GLU A 84 -10.33 -8.85 -2.18
N THR A 85 -11.03 -9.05 -1.05
CA THR A 85 -12.44 -8.70 -0.90
C THR A 85 -12.69 -7.34 -0.26
N ASN A 86 -11.63 -6.71 0.27
CA ASN A 86 -11.69 -5.45 1.01
C ASN A 86 -12.58 -4.41 0.33
N ARG A 87 -13.71 -4.11 0.98
CA ARG A 87 -14.71 -3.17 0.48
C ARG A 87 -14.12 -1.80 0.18
N ASP A 88 -13.32 -1.24 1.10
CA ASP A 88 -12.76 0.11 0.98
C ASP A 88 -11.82 0.16 -0.24
N VAL A 89 -10.98 -0.86 -0.41
CA VAL A 89 -10.09 -1.00 -1.57
C VAL A 89 -10.89 -1.05 -2.87
N LYS A 90 -11.97 -1.85 -2.93
CA LYS A 90 -12.83 -1.96 -4.11
C LYS A 90 -13.50 -0.63 -4.46
N GLN A 91 -13.95 0.13 -3.46
CA GLN A 91 -14.57 1.43 -3.68
C GLN A 91 -13.56 2.43 -4.26
N VAL A 92 -12.35 2.49 -3.71
CA VAL A 92 -11.28 3.36 -4.23
C VAL A 92 -10.91 2.96 -5.67
N ILE A 93 -10.73 1.66 -5.95
CA ILE A 93 -10.48 1.19 -7.33
C ILE A 93 -11.64 1.55 -8.27
N GLY A 94 -12.88 1.42 -7.82
CA GLY A 94 -14.07 1.82 -8.59
C GLY A 94 -14.04 3.30 -8.95
N LEU A 95 -13.73 4.18 -7.99
CA LEU A 95 -13.60 5.61 -8.22
C LEU A 95 -12.49 5.92 -9.23
N LEU A 96 -11.31 5.30 -9.08
CA LEU A 96 -10.17 5.51 -9.97
C LEU A 96 -10.45 5.02 -11.41
N LYS A 97 -11.18 3.91 -11.56
CA LYS A 97 -11.65 3.46 -12.89
C LYS A 97 -12.63 4.44 -13.51
N ALA A 98 -13.61 4.92 -12.73
CA ALA A 98 -14.56 5.93 -13.19
C ALA A 98 -13.85 7.22 -13.65
N MET A 99 -12.80 7.66 -12.93
CA MET A 99 -11.99 8.82 -13.33
C MET A 99 -11.32 8.59 -14.70
N ARG A 100 -10.81 7.40 -14.99
CA ARG A 100 -10.16 7.09 -16.27
C ARG A 100 -11.12 7.01 -17.46
N GLU A 101 -12.39 6.73 -17.18
CA GLU A 101 -13.48 6.65 -18.16
C GLU A 101 -14.06 8.02 -18.54
N LEU A 102 -13.67 9.10 -17.84
CA LEU A 102 -14.10 10.46 -18.21
C LEU A 102 -13.71 10.79 -19.66
N PRO A 103 -14.47 11.67 -20.35
CA PRO A 103 -14.08 12.16 -21.66
C PRO A 103 -12.76 12.93 -21.61
N GLU A 104 -11.87 12.68 -22.57
CA GLU A 104 -10.57 13.36 -22.67
C GLU A 104 -10.73 14.88 -22.75
N GLY A 105 -9.89 15.60 -22.01
CA GLY A 105 -9.86 17.05 -22.04
C GLY A 105 -11.06 17.75 -21.41
N LYS A 106 -12.05 17.01 -20.87
CA LYS A 106 -13.25 17.60 -20.27
C LYS A 106 -12.97 18.26 -18.93
N HIS A 107 -12.15 17.61 -18.10
CA HIS A 107 -11.78 18.09 -16.77
C HIS A 107 -10.25 18.19 -16.71
N VAL A 108 -9.75 19.36 -17.07
CA VAL A 108 -8.31 19.68 -17.09
C VAL A 108 -8.07 20.84 -16.15
N TRP A 109 -7.09 20.66 -15.26
CA TRP A 109 -6.68 21.69 -14.33
C TRP A 109 -5.18 21.90 -14.44
N THR A 110 -4.71 23.12 -14.16
CA THR A 110 -3.28 23.38 -14.08
C THR A 110 -2.80 23.07 -12.66
N LEU A 111 -1.81 22.19 -12.55
CA LEU A 111 -1.17 21.76 -11.30
C LEU A 111 0.34 21.82 -11.48
N TRP A 112 1.02 22.55 -10.60
CA TRP A 112 2.47 22.78 -10.66
C TRP A 112 2.93 23.32 -12.03
N GLY A 113 2.11 24.17 -12.66
CA GLY A 113 2.35 24.77 -13.96
C GLY A 113 2.05 23.86 -15.17
N GLU A 114 1.57 22.63 -14.95
CA GLU A 114 1.26 21.66 -16.00
C GLU A 114 -0.25 21.41 -16.10
N ASP A 115 -0.77 21.26 -17.31
CA ASP A 115 -2.17 20.88 -17.51
C ASP A 115 -2.31 19.37 -17.25
N ILE A 116 -3.11 19.04 -16.24
CA ILE A 116 -3.35 17.66 -15.80
C ILE A 116 -4.82 17.33 -16.02
N ASP A 117 -5.07 16.31 -16.85
CA ASP A 117 -6.39 15.74 -17.07
C ASP A 117 -6.79 14.87 -15.87
N ALA A 118 -8.03 14.98 -15.39
CA ALA A 118 -8.58 14.14 -14.32
C ALA A 118 -8.37 12.63 -14.54
N ARG A 119 -8.37 12.18 -15.80
CA ARG A 119 -8.13 10.79 -16.21
C ARG A 119 -6.72 10.29 -15.90
N SER A 120 -5.76 11.21 -15.74
CA SER A 120 -4.38 10.89 -15.37
C SER A 120 -4.20 10.62 -13.87
N LEU A 121 -5.29 10.68 -13.09
CA LEU A 121 -5.31 10.44 -11.65
C LEU A 121 -4.43 11.45 -10.88
N PRO A 122 -4.78 12.75 -10.91
CA PRO A 122 -3.96 13.82 -10.32
C PRO A 122 -3.57 13.51 -8.88
N LEU A 123 -2.26 13.60 -8.58
CA LEU A 123 -1.67 13.39 -7.26
C LEU A 123 -1.88 12.01 -6.61
N VAL A 124 -2.40 10.99 -7.30
CA VAL A 124 -2.53 9.63 -6.74
C VAL A 124 -1.15 9.04 -6.41
N GLY A 125 -0.21 9.12 -7.36
CA GLY A 125 1.15 8.60 -7.17
C GLY A 125 1.88 9.24 -5.98
N PRO A 126 1.95 10.59 -5.90
CA PRO A 126 2.43 11.30 -4.71
C PRO A 126 1.72 10.89 -3.42
N GLY A 127 0.38 10.78 -3.42
CA GLY A 127 -0.41 10.30 -2.28
C GLY A 127 -0.01 8.90 -1.80
N ILE A 128 0.16 7.96 -2.73
CA ILE A 128 0.59 6.60 -2.44
C ILE A 128 2.00 6.59 -1.86
N ARG A 129 2.92 7.37 -2.43
CA ARG A 129 4.28 7.47 -1.92
C ARG A 129 4.29 7.95 -0.47
N ASP A 130 3.51 8.99 -0.16
CA ASP A 130 3.45 9.54 1.18
C ASP A 130 2.83 8.56 2.19
N ALA A 131 1.75 7.88 1.80
CA ALA A 131 1.08 6.87 2.60
C ALA A 131 1.94 5.60 2.82
N ASN A 132 2.81 5.27 1.86
CA ASN A 132 3.63 4.06 1.88
C ASN A 132 5.02 4.24 2.52
N ASN A 133 5.26 5.33 3.27
CA ASN A 133 6.54 5.58 3.98
C ASN A 133 6.80 4.63 5.17
N GLY A 134 5.97 3.60 5.37
CA GLY A 134 6.17 2.54 6.38
C GLY A 134 5.08 2.52 7.45
N LEU A 135 4.86 1.34 8.01
CA LEU A 135 3.75 1.02 8.93
C LEU A 135 3.66 1.94 10.16
N PHE A 136 4.81 2.38 10.70
CA PHE A 136 4.91 3.13 11.96
C PHE A 136 5.74 4.42 11.87
N TYR A 137 6.00 4.93 10.65
CA TYR A 137 6.97 5.99 10.42
C TYR A 137 6.74 7.27 11.27
N TYR A 138 5.48 7.60 11.56
CA TYR A 138 5.13 8.81 12.34
C TYR A 138 4.56 8.55 13.74
N ALA A 139 3.97 7.37 13.98
CA ALA A 139 3.31 7.04 15.24
C ALA A 139 3.11 5.52 15.36
N GLY A 140 3.98 4.86 16.13
CA GLY A 140 3.85 3.45 16.51
C GLY A 140 4.15 3.25 17.99
N PRO A 141 3.77 2.09 18.57
CA PRO A 141 4.23 1.71 19.90
C PRO A 141 5.77 1.60 19.91
N GLY A 142 6.39 1.93 21.05
CA GLY A 142 7.83 1.70 21.23
C GLY A 142 8.18 0.21 21.32
N ASP A 143 9.47 -0.11 21.29
CA ASP A 143 9.97 -1.50 21.23
C ASP A 143 9.41 -2.39 22.37
N ALA A 144 9.37 -1.88 23.59
CA ALA A 144 8.80 -2.60 24.74
C ALA A 144 7.31 -2.94 24.56
N GLU A 145 6.53 -2.06 23.91
CA GLU A 145 5.12 -2.32 23.62
C GLU A 145 4.97 -3.30 22.45
N MET A 146 5.80 -3.18 21.41
CA MET A 146 5.86 -4.11 20.28
C MET A 146 6.29 -5.52 20.69
N ALA A 147 7.06 -5.65 21.78
CA ALA A 147 7.45 -6.93 22.36
C ALA A 147 6.33 -7.64 23.14
N ARG A 148 5.20 -6.96 23.45
CA ARG A 148 4.09 -7.56 24.19
C ARG A 148 3.39 -8.65 23.36
N PRO A 149 3.11 -9.84 23.93
CA PRO A 149 2.45 -10.92 23.19
C PRO A 149 1.13 -10.51 22.53
N GLU A 150 0.28 -9.74 23.21
CA GLU A 150 -1.03 -9.35 22.65
C GLU A 150 -0.89 -8.35 21.48
N VAL A 151 0.16 -7.53 21.50
CA VAL A 151 0.49 -6.60 20.42
C VAL A 151 1.05 -7.37 19.22
N GLN A 152 1.91 -8.37 19.46
CA GLN A 152 2.40 -9.26 18.42
C GLN A 152 1.29 -10.06 17.75
N ASP A 153 0.38 -10.63 18.55
CA ASP A 153 -0.77 -11.36 18.02
C ASP A 153 -1.68 -10.45 17.17
N ALA A 154 -1.92 -9.23 17.62
CA ALA A 154 -2.65 -8.24 16.83
C ALA A 154 -1.95 -7.91 15.51
N LEU A 155 -0.65 -7.64 15.55
CA LEU A 155 0.17 -7.30 14.39
C LEU A 155 0.23 -8.46 13.37
N ALA A 156 0.28 -9.70 13.84
CA ALA A 156 0.30 -10.90 13.01
C ALA A 156 -1.11 -11.42 12.61
N GLY A 157 -2.17 -10.67 12.93
CA GLY A 157 -3.53 -10.95 12.47
C GLY A 157 -4.31 -12.00 13.29
N ALA A 158 -3.86 -12.32 14.49
CA ALA A 158 -4.53 -13.23 15.42
C ALA A 158 -5.46 -12.53 16.45
N GLY A 159 -5.34 -11.20 16.60
CA GLY A 159 -6.13 -10.42 17.56
C GLY A 159 -7.62 -10.30 17.20
N THR A 160 -8.50 -10.44 18.21
CA THR A 160 -9.94 -10.20 18.09
C THR A 160 -10.25 -8.72 18.37
N GLY A 161 -11.06 -8.08 17.51
CA GLY A 161 -11.44 -6.65 17.58
C GLY A 161 -12.25 -6.19 18.81
N GLY A 162 -12.13 -6.87 19.95
CA GLY A 162 -12.76 -6.51 21.24
C GLY A 162 -11.76 -6.19 22.36
N ASN A 163 -10.47 -6.03 22.05
CA ASN A 163 -9.48 -5.62 23.04
C ASN A 163 -9.56 -4.10 23.27
N THR A 164 -9.66 -3.68 24.53
CA THR A 164 -9.72 -2.25 24.92
C THR A 164 -8.34 -1.62 25.14
N ASP A 165 -7.26 -2.41 25.06
CA ASP A 165 -5.90 -1.91 25.12
C ASP A 165 -5.61 -0.99 23.93
N ALA A 166 -5.13 0.22 24.24
CA ALA A 166 -4.88 1.26 23.25
C ALA A 166 -3.77 0.89 22.26
N SER A 167 -2.70 0.23 22.72
CA SER A 167 -1.60 -0.23 21.87
C SER A 167 -2.08 -1.31 20.90
N VAL A 168 -2.85 -2.28 21.39
CA VAL A 168 -3.43 -3.35 20.57
C VAL A 168 -4.39 -2.76 19.53
N THR A 169 -5.26 -1.83 19.93
CA THR A 169 -6.19 -1.16 19.01
C THR A 169 -5.46 -0.37 17.94
N ALA A 170 -4.43 0.40 18.33
CA ALA A 170 -3.62 1.18 17.40
C ALA A 170 -2.90 0.29 16.38
N VAL A 171 -2.31 -0.82 16.84
CA VAL A 171 -1.61 -1.78 15.97
C VAL A 171 -2.57 -2.51 15.03
N LEU A 172 -3.73 -2.97 15.52
CA LEU A 172 -4.75 -3.58 14.68
C LEU A 172 -5.18 -2.62 13.56
N LYS A 173 -5.44 -1.36 13.90
CA LYS A 173 -5.80 -0.33 12.93
C LYS A 173 -4.69 -0.14 11.89
N ARG A 174 -3.46 0.12 12.33
CA ARG A 174 -2.31 0.35 11.43
C ARG A 174 -2.02 -0.83 10.51
N ARG A 175 -2.11 -2.04 11.05
CA ARG A 175 -1.96 -3.27 10.27
C ARG A 175 -2.99 -3.34 9.15
N LYS A 176 -4.27 -3.08 9.44
CA LYS A 176 -5.33 -3.10 8.43
C LYS A 176 -5.13 -2.00 7.39
N GLU A 177 -4.77 -0.79 7.83
CA GLU A 177 -4.49 0.34 6.93
C GLU A 177 -3.37 0.01 5.95
N TRP A 178 -2.26 -0.50 6.47
CA TRP A 178 -1.09 -0.82 5.65
C TRP A 178 -1.35 -1.97 4.67
N LEU A 179 -2.00 -3.06 5.10
CA LEU A 179 -2.34 -4.15 4.16
C LEU A 179 -3.40 -3.74 3.12
N GLY A 180 -4.37 -2.91 3.50
CA GLY A 180 -5.32 -2.33 2.57
C GLY A 180 -4.62 -1.47 1.52
N LEU A 181 -3.61 -0.68 1.95
CA LEU A 181 -2.77 0.09 1.03
C LEU A 181 -1.97 -0.82 0.09
N GLN A 182 -1.32 -1.89 0.60
CA GLN A 182 -0.62 -2.84 -0.27
C GLN A 182 -1.56 -3.45 -1.32
N ALA A 183 -2.77 -3.84 -0.92
CA ALA A 183 -3.76 -4.41 -1.82
C ALA A 183 -4.26 -3.41 -2.86
N LEU A 184 -4.48 -2.15 -2.47
CA LEU A 184 -4.84 -1.08 -3.41
C LEU A 184 -3.76 -0.93 -4.48
N ILE A 185 -2.51 -0.75 -4.07
CA ILE A 185 -1.41 -0.50 -5.01
C ILE A 185 -1.22 -1.72 -5.93
N ALA A 186 -1.35 -2.95 -5.40
CA ALA A 186 -1.32 -4.16 -6.21
C ALA A 186 -2.46 -4.20 -7.24
N LYS A 187 -3.66 -3.74 -6.89
CA LYS A 187 -4.81 -3.66 -7.81
C LYS A 187 -4.68 -2.53 -8.84
N LEU A 188 -3.93 -1.46 -8.56
CA LEU A 188 -3.58 -0.47 -9.59
C LEU A 188 -2.78 -1.12 -10.71
N LEU A 189 -1.89 -2.06 -10.35
CA LEU A 189 -1.16 -2.85 -11.34
C LEU A 189 -2.08 -3.85 -12.05
N SER A 190 -2.75 -4.76 -11.32
CA SER A 190 -3.45 -5.88 -11.94
C SER A 190 -4.81 -5.54 -12.55
N GLU A 191 -5.57 -4.61 -11.97
CA GLU A 191 -6.90 -4.26 -12.47
C GLU A 191 -6.93 -3.02 -13.35
N MET A 192 -5.93 -2.15 -13.24
CA MET A 192 -5.85 -0.90 -14.02
C MET A 192 -4.68 -0.87 -15.01
N GLY A 193 -3.76 -1.83 -14.95
CA GLY A 193 -2.61 -1.92 -15.84
C GLY A 193 -1.59 -0.81 -15.65
N LEU A 194 -1.55 -0.17 -14.47
CA LEU A 194 -0.64 0.92 -14.15
C LEU A 194 0.74 0.36 -13.80
N LYS A 195 1.56 0.13 -14.83
CA LYS A 195 2.86 -0.56 -14.74
C LYS A 195 3.89 0.16 -13.87
N GLU A 196 3.76 1.46 -13.69
CA GLU A 196 4.61 2.26 -12.81
C GLU A 196 4.60 1.77 -11.36
N TYR A 197 3.54 1.06 -10.93
CA TYR A 197 3.45 0.48 -9.59
C TYR A 197 4.13 -0.87 -9.44
N THR A 198 4.66 -1.48 -10.52
CA THR A 198 5.38 -2.77 -10.45
C THR A 198 6.54 -2.72 -9.45
N VAL A 199 7.22 -1.57 -9.36
CA VAL A 199 8.34 -1.37 -8.43
C VAL A 199 7.91 -1.47 -6.95
N HIS A 200 6.66 -1.14 -6.62
CA HIS A 200 6.15 -1.29 -5.26
C HIS A 200 6.00 -2.76 -4.86
N GLY A 201 5.64 -3.64 -5.81
CA GLY A 201 5.64 -5.09 -5.57
C GLY A 201 7.04 -5.63 -5.29
N ILE A 202 8.07 -5.10 -5.98
CA ILE A 202 9.47 -5.38 -5.64
C ILE A 202 9.82 -4.90 -4.23
N TRP A 203 9.38 -3.70 -3.84
CA TRP A 203 9.66 -3.19 -2.48
C TRP A 203 9.00 -4.06 -1.41
N ALA A 204 7.74 -4.44 -1.60
CA ALA A 204 7.06 -5.34 -0.67
C ALA A 204 7.76 -6.72 -0.58
N ALA A 205 8.12 -7.32 -1.71
CA ALA A 205 8.84 -8.59 -1.73
C ALA A 205 10.27 -8.47 -1.18
N ARG A 206 10.94 -7.33 -1.39
CA ARG A 206 12.23 -7.05 -0.78
C ARG A 206 12.12 -7.08 0.75
N ASP A 207 11.17 -6.33 1.28
CA ASP A 207 11.04 -6.13 2.73
C ASP A 207 10.54 -7.41 3.42
N GLY A 208 9.58 -8.12 2.81
CA GLY A 208 9.03 -9.35 3.39
C GLY A 208 9.83 -10.63 3.10
N LEU A 209 10.44 -10.76 1.92
CA LEU A 209 11.04 -12.03 1.47
C LEU A 209 12.56 -11.94 1.34
N GLU A 210 13.10 -10.91 0.69
CA GLU A 210 14.55 -10.82 0.47
C GLU A 210 15.32 -10.38 1.71
N ASN A 211 14.66 -9.65 2.61
CA ASN A 211 15.17 -9.26 3.91
C ASN A 211 14.76 -10.23 5.03
N TRP A 212 14.01 -11.30 4.72
CA TRP A 212 13.69 -12.33 5.70
C TRP A 212 14.97 -12.85 6.36
N PRO A 213 15.08 -12.87 7.70
CA PRO A 213 16.34 -13.17 8.38
C PRO A 213 16.75 -14.62 8.14
N THR A 214 18.06 -14.88 8.00
CA THR A 214 18.59 -16.26 7.83
C THR A 214 18.33 -17.13 9.04
N THR A 215 18.21 -16.50 10.21
CA THR A 215 17.74 -17.13 11.45
C THR A 215 16.36 -16.57 11.74
N PRO A 216 15.28 -17.35 11.52
CA PRO A 216 13.92 -16.87 11.77
C PRO A 216 13.71 -16.42 13.22
N PRO A 217 12.97 -15.31 13.45
CA PRO A 217 12.74 -14.78 14.78
C PRO A 217 11.86 -15.72 15.61
N ALA A 218 12.07 -15.75 16.93
CA ALA A 218 11.22 -16.51 17.85
C ALA A 218 9.98 -15.68 18.23
N ILE A 219 8.82 -16.34 18.35
CA ILE A 219 7.60 -15.68 18.84
C ILE A 219 7.73 -15.44 20.34
N ILE A 220 7.54 -14.18 20.76
CA ILE A 220 7.61 -13.77 22.16
C ILE A 220 6.31 -14.17 22.86
N THR A 221 6.42 -15.00 23.90
CA THR A 221 5.26 -15.50 24.66
C THR A 221 5.13 -14.89 26.05
N GLU A 222 6.16 -14.20 26.52
CA GLU A 222 6.18 -13.59 27.85
C GLU A 222 6.75 -12.17 27.78
N ARG A 223 6.19 -11.26 28.58
CA ARG A 223 6.52 -9.82 28.57
C ARG A 223 7.87 -9.49 29.22
N ASN A 224 8.55 -10.46 29.84
CA ASN A 224 9.66 -10.15 30.75
C ASN A 224 11.00 -10.07 30.02
N LEU A 225 11.19 -8.98 29.28
CA LEU A 225 12.45 -8.66 28.60
C LEU A 225 13.01 -7.37 29.22
N GLU A 226 14.11 -7.50 29.97
CA GLU A 226 14.91 -6.36 30.43
C GLU A 226 15.48 -5.56 29.23
N ASP A 227 15.63 -6.24 28.08
CA ASP A 227 16.09 -5.69 26.81
C ASP A 227 15.16 -6.19 25.68
N PRO A 228 14.09 -5.44 25.34
CA PRO A 228 13.18 -5.83 24.27
C PRO A 228 13.89 -5.75 22.90
N PRO A 229 13.62 -6.68 21.97
CA PRO A 229 14.16 -6.58 20.61
C PRO A 229 13.64 -5.32 19.92
N ALA A 230 14.41 -4.81 18.96
CA ALA A 230 13.94 -3.73 18.09
C ALA A 230 12.63 -4.14 17.41
N SER A 231 11.68 -3.21 17.33
CA SER A 231 10.33 -3.48 16.81
C SER A 231 10.31 -4.13 15.44
N ASP A 232 11.24 -3.75 14.56
CA ASP A 232 11.42 -4.29 13.20
C ASP A 232 12.07 -5.68 13.15
N GLU A 233 12.65 -6.15 14.25
CA GLU A 233 13.23 -7.50 14.40
C GLU A 233 12.24 -8.50 15.02
N THR A 234 11.08 -8.04 15.50
CA THR A 234 10.09 -8.92 16.12
C THR A 234 9.49 -9.90 15.11
N ALA A 235 9.14 -11.11 15.59
CA ALA A 235 8.50 -12.13 14.76
C ALA A 235 7.20 -11.65 14.10
N ALA A 236 6.40 -10.87 14.82
CA ALA A 236 5.15 -10.35 14.31
C ALA A 236 5.34 -9.26 13.24
N TYR A 237 6.36 -8.41 13.37
CA TYR A 237 6.68 -7.42 12.34
C TYR A 237 7.18 -8.10 11.06
N CYS A 238 8.09 -9.07 11.18
CA CYS A 238 8.55 -9.88 10.07
C CYS A 238 7.39 -10.61 9.38
N ALA A 239 6.48 -11.22 10.17
CA ALA A 239 5.28 -11.87 9.66
C ALA A 239 4.39 -10.91 8.87
N LEU A 240 4.17 -9.69 9.37
CA LEU A 240 3.39 -8.68 8.67
C LEU A 240 4.03 -8.23 7.34
N LEU A 241 5.35 -8.06 7.29
CA LEU A 241 6.04 -7.74 6.04
C LEU A 241 5.86 -8.86 4.99
N VAL A 242 5.94 -10.13 5.42
CA VAL A 242 5.59 -11.27 4.56
C VAL A 242 4.13 -11.20 4.11
N GLU A 243 3.20 -10.83 4.98
CA GLU A 243 1.79 -10.63 4.59
C GLU A 243 1.61 -9.53 3.54
N GLY A 244 2.37 -8.44 3.62
CA GLY A 244 2.41 -7.41 2.57
C GLY A 244 2.92 -7.96 1.24
N ALA A 245 4.05 -8.68 1.26
CA ALA A 245 4.60 -9.32 0.06
C ALA A 245 3.63 -10.34 -0.56
N THR A 246 3.00 -11.18 0.28
CA THR A 246 2.04 -12.19 -0.19
C THR A 246 0.75 -11.56 -0.73
N THR A 247 0.33 -10.41 -0.21
CA THR A 247 -0.79 -9.63 -0.78
C THR A 247 -0.51 -9.24 -2.24
N TRP A 248 0.69 -8.73 -2.53
CA TRP A 248 1.12 -8.42 -3.90
C TRP A 248 1.14 -9.66 -4.79
N LEU A 249 1.75 -10.75 -4.32
CA LEU A 249 1.85 -11.98 -5.10
C LEU A 249 0.47 -12.60 -5.37
N ARG A 250 -0.49 -12.47 -4.46
CA ARG A 250 -1.85 -12.96 -4.69
C ARG A 250 -2.61 -12.13 -5.73
N ILE A 251 -2.45 -10.81 -5.68
CA ILE A 251 -3.25 -9.88 -6.50
C ILE A 251 -2.64 -9.63 -7.88
N ALA A 252 -1.32 -9.63 -7.99
CA ALA A 252 -0.59 -9.16 -9.16
C ALA A 252 0.57 -10.09 -9.58
N ALA A 253 0.52 -11.38 -9.19
CA ALA A 253 1.51 -12.36 -9.63
C ALA A 253 1.68 -12.41 -11.16
N PRO A 254 0.61 -12.42 -12.00
CA PRO A 254 0.78 -12.45 -13.45
C PRO A 254 1.59 -11.27 -13.99
N GLU A 255 1.30 -10.06 -13.54
CA GLU A 255 1.98 -8.84 -13.97
C GLU A 255 3.43 -8.79 -13.48
N LEU A 256 3.67 -9.19 -12.22
CA LEU A 256 5.01 -9.30 -11.65
C LEU A 256 5.84 -10.36 -12.37
N TYR A 257 5.26 -11.53 -12.63
CA TYR A 257 5.94 -12.62 -13.32
C TYR A 257 6.26 -12.25 -14.77
N ALA A 258 5.36 -11.56 -15.47
CA ALA A 258 5.60 -11.10 -16.84
C ALA A 258 6.65 -9.97 -16.94
N CYS A 259 6.85 -9.20 -15.86
CA CYS A 259 7.79 -8.10 -15.84
C CYS A 259 9.25 -8.56 -16.00
N THR A 260 10.01 -7.80 -16.79
CA THR A 260 11.45 -8.00 -17.05
C THR A 260 12.23 -6.69 -16.96
N GLU A 261 11.61 -5.64 -16.41
CA GLU A 261 12.20 -4.31 -16.31
C GLU A 261 13.31 -4.27 -15.25
N ILE A 262 14.36 -3.50 -15.56
CA ILE A 262 15.53 -3.27 -14.70
C ILE A 262 15.54 -1.79 -14.31
N TRP A 263 15.42 -1.53 -13.02
CA TRP A 263 15.38 -0.22 -12.38
C TRP A 263 16.59 0.02 -11.47
N GLY A 264 17.80 -0.09 -12.03
CA GLY A 264 19.03 0.22 -11.32
C GLY A 264 20.28 -0.18 -12.08
N PRO A 265 21.47 0.18 -11.57
CA PRO A 265 22.76 -0.08 -12.23
C PRO A 265 23.10 -1.57 -12.36
N ASN A 266 22.63 -2.44 -11.45
CA ASN A 266 22.87 -3.87 -11.59
C ASN A 266 21.96 -4.43 -12.69
N GLY A 267 22.56 -4.91 -13.78
CA GLY A 267 21.83 -5.42 -14.96
C GLY A 267 21.53 -4.36 -16.03
N ASN A 268 21.79 -3.08 -15.77
CA ASN A 268 21.68 -2.01 -16.76
C ASN A 268 22.87 -1.02 -16.66
N PRO A 269 23.95 -1.23 -17.46
CA PRO A 269 25.13 -0.36 -17.44
C PRO A 269 24.86 1.11 -17.80
N GLU A 270 23.79 1.37 -18.56
CA GLU A 270 23.40 2.71 -19.01
C GLU A 270 22.52 3.44 -17.98
N TRP A 271 22.31 2.85 -16.79
CA TRP A 271 21.48 3.46 -15.75
C TRP A 271 22.06 4.78 -15.27
N LYS A 272 21.22 5.82 -15.23
CA LYS A 272 21.63 7.17 -14.83
C LYS A 272 22.06 7.19 -13.36
N ARG A 273 23.27 7.70 -13.07
CA ARG A 273 23.86 7.72 -11.72
C ARG A 273 23.01 8.43 -10.66
N ASN A 274 22.20 9.41 -11.06
CA ASN A 274 21.34 10.20 -10.17
C ASN A 274 19.89 9.69 -10.09
N ALA A 275 19.54 8.58 -10.75
CA ALA A 275 18.18 8.03 -10.76
C ALA A 275 17.87 7.10 -9.57
N GLY A 276 18.80 6.94 -8.63
CA GLY A 276 18.69 5.96 -7.54
C GLY A 276 18.75 4.51 -8.06
N ALA A 277 18.28 3.55 -7.28
CA ALA A 277 18.13 2.15 -7.72
C ALA A 277 16.81 1.56 -7.18
N PRO A 278 15.66 1.98 -7.73
CA PRO A 278 14.35 1.57 -7.22
C PRO A 278 14.16 0.05 -7.19
N GLY A 279 14.69 -0.68 -8.17
CA GLY A 279 14.56 -2.13 -8.24
C GLY A 279 15.57 -2.91 -7.39
N ARG A 280 16.45 -2.22 -6.64
CA ARG A 280 17.45 -2.85 -5.78
C ARG A 280 16.79 -3.84 -4.81
N GLY A 281 17.34 -5.05 -4.75
CA GLY A 281 16.88 -6.05 -3.80
C GLY A 281 17.50 -5.99 -2.42
N GLY A 282 17.01 -6.89 -1.58
CA GLY A 282 17.30 -7.00 -0.16
C GLY A 282 18.58 -7.78 0.14
N MET A 283 18.70 -8.21 1.39
CA MET A 283 19.88 -8.89 1.89
C MET A 283 20.20 -10.18 1.12
N ARG A 284 19.17 -10.96 0.74
CA ARG A 284 19.34 -12.24 0.06
C ARG A 284 19.43 -12.14 -1.47
N TRP A 285 18.96 -11.04 -2.07
CA TRP A 285 19.05 -10.85 -3.52
C TRP A 285 20.36 -10.15 -3.92
N LYS A 286 21.05 -10.71 -4.91
CA LYS A 286 22.32 -10.19 -5.45
C LYS A 286 22.35 -10.08 -6.98
N GLY A 287 21.21 -10.30 -7.64
CA GLY A 287 21.09 -10.20 -9.09
C GLY A 287 20.82 -8.76 -9.56
N VAL A 288 20.03 -8.63 -10.64
CA VAL A 288 19.71 -7.32 -11.24
C VAL A 288 18.80 -6.47 -10.36
N ASP A 289 18.87 -5.15 -10.50
CA ASP A 289 18.02 -4.20 -9.77
C ASP A 289 16.63 -4.12 -10.43
N GLY A 290 15.86 -5.20 -10.43
CA GLY A 290 14.52 -5.26 -11.03
C GLY A 290 13.95 -6.66 -11.06
N MET A 291 13.01 -6.90 -11.97
CA MET A 291 12.58 -8.27 -12.26
C MET A 291 13.60 -8.89 -13.20
N ASP A 292 14.20 -9.99 -12.78
CA ASP A 292 15.24 -10.64 -13.57
C ASP A 292 14.60 -11.49 -14.70
N PRO A 293 15.08 -11.38 -15.95
CA PRO A 293 14.52 -12.16 -17.06
C PRO A 293 14.60 -13.68 -16.85
N GLU A 294 15.58 -14.13 -16.08
CA GLU A 294 15.82 -15.55 -15.74
C GLU A 294 14.94 -16.06 -14.58
N LYS A 295 14.10 -15.19 -13.98
CA LYS A 295 13.18 -15.53 -12.89
C LYS A 295 13.86 -16.14 -11.64
N LYS A 296 15.15 -15.90 -11.43
CA LYS A 296 15.88 -16.29 -10.22
C LYS A 296 15.39 -15.52 -9.00
N ARG A 297 14.99 -14.26 -9.16
CA ARG A 297 14.42 -13.46 -8.06
C ARG A 297 13.08 -14.02 -7.62
N TRP A 298 12.27 -14.41 -8.59
CA TRP A 298 11.01 -15.12 -8.37
C TRP A 298 11.22 -16.47 -7.68
N GLY A 299 12.22 -17.24 -8.10
CA GLY A 299 12.64 -18.47 -7.42
C GLY A 299 13.00 -18.25 -5.95
N LEU A 300 13.84 -17.23 -5.67
CA LEU A 300 14.20 -16.85 -4.30
C LEU A 300 12.96 -16.53 -3.45
N TRP A 301 11.98 -15.81 -3.99
CA TRP A 301 10.74 -15.50 -3.27
C TRP A 301 9.98 -16.77 -2.89
N LYS A 302 9.86 -17.76 -3.81
CA LYS A 302 9.23 -19.06 -3.50
C LYS A 302 9.96 -19.81 -2.39
N ASP A 303 11.29 -19.85 -2.46
CA ASP A 303 12.11 -20.52 -1.44
C ASP A 303 11.88 -19.92 -0.05
N VAL A 304 11.88 -18.59 0.04
CA VAL A 304 11.62 -17.90 1.31
C VAL A 304 10.19 -18.14 1.82
N LEU A 305 9.18 -18.19 0.94
CA LEU A 305 7.81 -18.51 1.37
C LEU A 305 7.72 -19.92 1.96
N HIS A 306 8.45 -20.91 1.40
CA HIS A 306 8.56 -22.24 2.00
C HIS A 306 9.28 -22.21 3.36
N GLU A 307 10.34 -21.43 3.51
CA GLU A 307 11.02 -21.23 4.81
C GLU A 307 10.05 -20.63 5.86
N VAL A 308 9.25 -19.64 5.48
CA VAL A 308 8.26 -19.01 6.37
C VAL A 308 7.20 -20.01 6.81
N ILE A 309 6.69 -20.85 5.90
CA ILE A 309 5.72 -21.90 6.24
C ILE A 309 6.34 -22.89 7.25
N ALA A 310 7.55 -23.36 6.99
CA ALA A 310 8.25 -24.30 7.87
C ALA A 310 8.55 -23.68 9.26
N TRP A 311 8.93 -22.40 9.29
CA TRP A 311 9.11 -21.66 10.53
C TRP A 311 7.80 -21.58 11.33
N TYR A 312 6.69 -21.20 10.69
CA TYR A 312 5.41 -21.10 11.36
C TYR A 312 4.97 -22.44 11.95
N ASP A 313 5.11 -23.54 11.19
CA ASP A 313 4.73 -24.87 11.67
C ASP A 313 5.54 -25.30 12.89
N LYS A 314 6.85 -25.05 12.89
CA LYS A 314 7.71 -25.29 14.05
C LYS A 314 7.30 -24.48 15.28
N GLU A 315 6.83 -23.25 15.09
CA GLU A 315 6.37 -22.39 16.19
C GLU A 315 4.98 -22.81 16.69
N ALA A 316 4.08 -23.20 15.78
CA ALA A 316 2.76 -23.73 16.09
C ALA A 316 2.82 -25.06 16.87
N ASP A 317 3.76 -25.95 16.53
CA ASP A 317 4.02 -27.20 17.26
C ASP A 317 4.43 -26.97 18.71
N LYS A 318 5.02 -25.80 19.00
CA LYS A 318 5.35 -25.34 20.36
C LYS A 318 4.20 -24.58 21.04
N GLY A 319 3.04 -24.49 20.41
CA GLY A 319 1.88 -23.76 20.89
C GLY A 319 1.97 -22.23 20.76
N ARG A 320 2.90 -21.71 19.93
CA ARG A 320 3.09 -20.26 19.71
C ARG A 320 2.45 -19.80 18.41
N GLY A 321 2.14 -18.51 18.28
CA GLY A 321 1.65 -17.93 17.02
C GLY A 321 0.26 -18.42 16.59
N LYS A 322 -0.58 -18.84 17.54
CA LYS A 322 -1.91 -19.38 17.25
C LYS A 322 -2.71 -18.36 16.43
N ASN A 323 -3.27 -18.82 15.31
CA ASN A 323 -4.09 -18.00 14.38
C ASN A 323 -3.35 -16.88 13.63
N TRP A 324 -2.02 -16.77 13.71
CA TRP A 324 -1.29 -15.82 12.86
C TRP A 324 -1.54 -16.11 11.38
N LYS A 325 -1.62 -15.06 10.56
CA LYS A 325 -2.09 -15.17 9.17
C LYS A 325 -0.97 -15.44 8.16
N VAL A 326 0.28 -15.31 8.58
CA VAL A 326 1.47 -15.44 7.74
C VAL A 326 1.53 -16.74 6.93
N LYS A 327 1.22 -17.90 7.53
CA LYS A 327 1.21 -19.19 6.80
C LYS A 327 0.13 -19.22 5.73
N TYR A 328 -1.07 -18.75 6.04
CA TYR A 328 -2.17 -18.68 5.07
C TYR A 328 -1.78 -17.80 3.88
N GLY A 329 -1.23 -16.60 4.14
CA GLY A 329 -0.74 -15.70 3.10
C GLY A 329 0.34 -16.35 2.22
N ALA A 330 1.32 -17.00 2.85
CA ALA A 330 2.42 -17.65 2.14
C ALA A 330 1.96 -18.79 1.22
N VAL A 331 1.05 -19.65 1.70
CA VAL A 331 0.47 -20.74 0.89
C VAL A 331 -0.30 -20.16 -0.31
N LYS A 332 -1.14 -19.15 -0.08
CA LYS A 332 -1.90 -18.51 -1.17
C LYS A 332 -1.03 -17.78 -2.18
N ALA A 333 0.06 -17.16 -1.73
CA ALA A 333 1.04 -16.58 -2.64
C ALA A 333 1.71 -17.66 -3.52
N LEU A 334 2.14 -18.79 -2.95
CA LEU A 334 2.71 -19.89 -3.73
C LEU A 334 1.73 -20.45 -4.77
N GLU A 335 0.45 -20.60 -4.42
CA GLU A 335 -0.61 -20.99 -5.36
C GLU A 335 -0.73 -19.98 -6.52
N ALA A 336 -0.80 -18.68 -6.21
CA ALA A 336 -0.89 -17.61 -7.21
C ALA A 336 0.36 -17.54 -8.09
N MET A 337 1.55 -17.74 -7.51
CA MET A 337 2.81 -17.77 -8.25
C MET A 337 2.86 -18.94 -9.23
N ALA A 338 2.43 -20.13 -8.82
CA ALA A 338 2.37 -21.30 -9.71
C ALA A 338 1.37 -21.10 -10.87
N LEU A 339 0.24 -20.44 -10.62
CA LEU A 339 -0.71 -20.07 -11.67
C LEU A 339 -0.11 -19.07 -12.67
N ALA A 340 0.64 -18.07 -12.18
CA ALA A 340 1.30 -17.10 -13.04
C ALA A 340 2.41 -17.71 -13.91
N GLU A 341 3.07 -18.77 -13.45
CA GLU A 341 4.07 -19.53 -14.22
C GLU A 341 3.47 -20.38 -15.33
N GLY A 342 2.22 -20.83 -15.16
CA GLY A 342 1.52 -21.71 -16.09
C GLY A 342 0.76 -20.99 -17.20
N ASN A 343 0.63 -19.66 -17.11
CA ASN A 343 0.04 -18.78 -18.12
C ASN A 343 1.13 -18.15 -18.99
#